data_AF-A0A7L2S5M9-F1
#
_entry.id   AF-A0A7L2S5M9-F1
#
_cell.length_a   1.000
_cell.length_b   1.000
_cell.length_c   1.000
_cell.angle_alpha   90.00
_cell.angle_beta   90.00
_cell.angle_gamma   90.00
#
_symmetry.space_group_name_H-M   'P 1'
#
loop_
_entity.id
_entity.type
_entity.pdbx_description
1 polymer ?
#
loop_
_entity_poly.entity_id
_entity_poly.type
_entity_poly.pdbx_seq_one_letter_code
_entity_poly.pdbx_strand_id
1 'polypeptide(L)'
;RLWGDHGQEALEAAHVCVINATATGTEILKNLVLPGIGSFTIVDGNQVSGEDVGNNFFLQKSHIGQNRAQSAMELLQELNSDVSGNFVEESPEKLLDNDPSFFNRFNLVVATQLPESTLLRLAEVLWNSNIPLLVCRTYGLVGYMRVVIKEHTVVESHPDNMLEDLRLDKPFPELTAHIQDYDLDHMDKKDHSHTPWIVIVAKYLTKWLNEKSEQLPKSYKEKEAFKELIRQGILKNENGTPEDEENFEEAIKNVNTALNPTEIPRGIEELFNDDCCLKLTEQSSSFWILVRALKEFVANEGQGSLPVRGTIPDMTADSTKFIKLQNV
;
A
#
# COMPACT_ATOMS: atom_id res chain seq x y z
N ARG A 1 -12.62 -5.51 3.33
CA ARG A 1 -11.40 -6.36 3.45
C ARG A 1 -10.16 -5.76 2.76
N LEU A 2 -10.25 -4.65 2.02
CA LEU A 2 -9.08 -4.05 1.35
C LEU A 2 -8.37 -3.01 2.24
N TRP A 3 -9.11 -2.05 2.78
CA TRP A 3 -8.57 -0.93 3.57
C TRP A 3 -8.90 -0.99 5.07
N GLY A 4 -9.38 -2.14 5.56
CA GLY A 4 -9.70 -2.34 6.98
C GLY A 4 -10.85 -1.45 7.51
N ASP A 5 -11.07 -1.52 8.82
CA ASP A 5 -12.09 -0.72 9.50
C ASP A 5 -11.63 0.75 9.62
N HIS A 6 -10.33 1.00 9.82
CA HIS A 6 -9.75 2.34 9.90
C HIS A 6 -9.86 3.10 8.57
N GLY A 7 -9.64 2.42 7.44
CA GLY A 7 -9.83 3.04 6.13
C GLY A 7 -11.30 3.33 5.82
N GLN A 8 -12.21 2.49 6.32
CA GLN A 8 -13.65 2.73 6.20
C GLN A 8 -14.08 3.93 7.06
N GLU A 9 -13.59 4.04 8.30
CA GLU A 9 -13.84 5.19 9.18
C GLU A 9 -13.34 6.49 8.55
N ALA A 10 -12.14 6.48 7.95
CA ALA A 10 -11.61 7.64 7.22
C ALA A 10 -12.48 8.03 6.02
N LEU A 11 -13.05 7.06 5.31
CA LEU A 11 -13.95 7.27 4.18
C LEU A 11 -15.29 7.87 4.64
N GLU A 12 -15.88 7.33 5.70
CA GLU A 12 -17.14 7.77 6.29
C GLU A 12 -17.02 9.15 6.98
N ALA A 13 -15.83 9.56 7.37
CA ALA A 13 -15.57 10.90 7.90
C ALA A 13 -15.30 11.96 6.81
N ALA A 14 -15.07 11.54 5.56
CA ALA A 14 -14.65 12.46 4.51
C ALA A 14 -15.82 13.19 3.81
N HIS A 15 -15.56 14.43 3.41
CA HIS A 15 -16.44 15.29 2.64
C HIS A 15 -15.79 15.69 1.31
N VAL A 16 -16.35 15.24 0.18
CA VAL A 16 -15.82 15.50 -1.16
C VAL A 16 -16.66 16.52 -1.93
N CYS A 17 -16.02 17.51 -2.54
CA CYS A 17 -16.67 18.41 -3.49
C CYS A 17 -16.44 17.93 -4.93
N VAL A 18 -17.49 17.90 -5.76
CA VAL A 18 -17.36 17.59 -7.18
C VAL A 18 -17.94 18.72 -8.01
N ILE A 19 -17.11 19.29 -8.89
CA ILE A 19 -17.47 20.39 -9.77
C ILE A 19 -17.91 19.83 -11.13
N ASN A 20 -19.09 20.28 -11.55
CA ASN A 20 -19.87 19.86 -12.70
C ASN A 20 -20.38 18.41 -12.63
N ALA A 21 -21.71 18.23 -12.60
CA ALA A 21 -22.38 16.93 -12.64
C ALA A 21 -22.58 16.41 -14.08
N THR A 22 -21.49 16.38 -14.84
CA THR A 22 -21.45 15.68 -16.13
C THR A 22 -21.38 14.16 -15.92
N ALA A 23 -21.45 13.38 -17.00
CA ALA A 23 -21.26 11.92 -16.93
C ALA A 23 -19.96 11.54 -16.18
N THR A 24 -18.87 12.27 -16.41
CA THR A 24 -17.60 12.05 -15.69
C THR A 24 -17.73 12.29 -14.19
N GLY A 25 -18.31 13.43 -13.78
CA GLY A 25 -18.44 13.78 -12.36
C GLY A 25 -19.38 12.84 -11.61
N THR A 26 -20.50 12.47 -12.23
CA THR A 26 -21.49 11.56 -11.64
C THR A 26 -20.97 10.11 -11.56
N GLU A 27 -20.21 9.64 -12.56
CA GLU A 27 -19.54 8.33 -12.49
C GLU A 27 -18.47 8.27 -11.40
N ILE A 28 -17.71 9.36 -11.19
CA ILE A 28 -16.78 9.45 -10.05
C ILE A 28 -17.55 9.41 -8.74
N LEU A 29 -18.60 10.23 -8.59
CA LEU A 29 -19.42 10.27 -7.38
C LEU A 29 -20.06 8.93 -7.06
N LYS A 30 -20.62 8.23 -8.06
CA LYS A 30 -21.17 6.89 -7.88
C LYS A 30 -20.17 5.95 -7.20
N ASN A 31 -18.91 5.98 -7.64
CA ASN A 31 -17.83 5.15 -7.09
C ASN A 31 -17.34 5.62 -5.70
N LEU A 32 -17.77 6.78 -5.21
CA LEU A 32 -17.53 7.25 -3.84
C LEU A 32 -18.74 7.02 -2.93
N VAL A 33 -19.96 7.17 -3.45
CA VAL A 33 -21.20 6.96 -2.70
C VAL A 33 -21.43 5.48 -2.37
N LEU A 34 -21.22 4.58 -3.34
CA LEU A 34 -21.39 3.14 -3.14
C LEU A 34 -20.53 2.56 -1.98
N PRO A 35 -19.23 2.88 -1.85
CA PRO A 35 -18.43 2.42 -0.71
C PRO A 35 -18.69 3.20 0.60
N GLY A 36 -19.54 4.23 0.59
CA GLY A 36 -19.95 4.94 1.80
C GLY A 36 -19.05 6.12 2.18
N ILE A 37 -18.70 6.99 1.22
CA ILE A 37 -18.13 8.32 1.56
C ILE A 37 -19.07 9.06 2.53
N GLY A 38 -18.56 9.71 3.56
CA GLY A 38 -19.41 10.38 4.56
C GLY A 38 -20.39 11.38 3.96
N SER A 39 -19.87 12.29 3.14
CA SER A 39 -20.70 13.27 2.44
C SER A 39 -20.08 13.75 1.14
N PHE A 40 -20.93 14.30 0.26
CA PHE A 40 -20.50 14.97 -0.94
C PHE A 40 -21.28 16.26 -1.20
N THR A 41 -20.65 17.20 -1.90
CA THR A 41 -21.31 18.41 -2.42
C THR A 41 -21.05 18.55 -3.91
N ILE A 42 -22.12 18.70 -4.70
CA ILE A 42 -22.02 18.98 -6.14
C ILE A 42 -22.08 20.49 -6.36
N VAL A 43 -21.13 21.03 -7.11
CA VAL A 43 -21.13 22.43 -7.57
C VAL A 43 -21.39 22.45 -9.06
N ASP A 44 -22.58 22.90 -9.47
CA ASP A 44 -22.91 23.07 -10.90
C ASP A 44 -23.96 24.18 -11.11
N GLY A 45 -23.55 25.23 -11.80
CA GLY A 45 -24.42 26.34 -12.18
C GLY A 45 -25.19 26.10 -13.48
N ASN A 46 -24.98 24.98 -14.17
CA ASN A 46 -25.60 24.69 -15.46
C ASN A 46 -26.95 23.97 -15.31
N GLN A 47 -27.79 24.11 -16.33
CA GLN A 47 -29.03 23.36 -16.45
C GLN A 47 -28.81 22.06 -17.22
N VAL A 48 -29.64 21.06 -16.92
CA VAL A 48 -29.65 19.77 -17.63
C VAL A 48 -30.09 19.98 -19.08
N SER A 49 -29.25 19.56 -20.01
CA SER A 49 -29.54 19.55 -21.44
C SER A 49 -29.98 18.15 -21.93
N GLY A 50 -30.42 18.07 -23.19
CA GLY A 50 -30.75 16.78 -23.80
C GLY A 50 -29.55 15.85 -23.97
N GLU A 51 -28.35 16.40 -24.22
CA GLU A 51 -27.11 15.60 -24.32
C GLU A 51 -26.69 15.04 -22.97
N ASP A 52 -26.86 15.81 -21.88
CA ASP A 52 -26.59 15.35 -20.52
C ASP A 52 -27.45 14.11 -20.18
N VAL A 53 -28.75 14.14 -20.47
CA VAL A 53 -29.64 12.98 -20.26
C VAL A 53 -29.25 11.80 -21.17
N GLY A 54 -28.71 12.07 -22.36
CA GLY A 54 -28.31 11.04 -23.30
C GLY A 54 -27.08 10.24 -22.88
N ASN A 55 -26.24 10.78 -21.98
CA ASN A 55 -24.97 10.16 -21.60
C ASN A 55 -24.74 10.01 -20.09
N ASN A 56 -25.65 10.49 -19.24
CA ASN A 56 -25.52 10.46 -17.79
C ASN A 56 -26.61 9.59 -17.17
N PHE A 57 -26.21 8.52 -16.47
CA PHE A 57 -27.13 7.59 -15.80
C PHE A 57 -27.93 8.26 -14.66
N PHE A 58 -27.39 9.35 -14.10
CA PHE A 58 -27.95 10.09 -12.98
C PHE A 58 -28.70 11.34 -13.43
N LEU A 59 -29.21 11.37 -14.67
CA LEU A 59 -30.10 12.41 -15.17
C LEU A 59 -31.23 11.78 -15.99
N GLN A 60 -32.46 12.22 -15.76
CA GLN A 60 -33.65 11.73 -16.45
C GLN A 60 -34.21 12.78 -17.39
N LYS A 61 -35.03 12.35 -18.35
CA LYS A 61 -35.69 13.25 -19.33
C LYS A 61 -36.54 14.34 -18.66
N SER A 62 -37.13 14.05 -17.51
CA SER A 62 -37.88 15.00 -16.67
C SER A 62 -37.01 16.13 -16.10
N HIS A 63 -35.70 15.92 -15.98
CA HIS A 63 -34.77 16.89 -15.41
C HIS A 63 -34.32 17.95 -16.42
N ILE A 64 -34.61 17.79 -17.72
CA ILE A 64 -34.22 18.76 -18.75
C ILE A 64 -34.73 20.16 -18.39
N GLY A 65 -33.82 21.13 -18.32
CA GLY A 65 -34.08 22.51 -17.92
C GLY A 65 -33.98 22.80 -16.41
N GLN A 66 -33.89 21.77 -15.57
CA GLN A 66 -33.64 21.91 -14.12
C GLN A 66 -32.15 22.10 -13.84
N ASN A 67 -31.78 22.50 -12.62
CA ASN A 67 -30.37 22.60 -12.23
C ASN A 67 -29.72 21.20 -12.23
N ARG A 68 -28.53 21.10 -12.84
CA ARG A 68 -27.83 19.83 -13.03
C ARG A 68 -27.23 19.29 -11.72
N ALA A 69 -26.77 20.15 -10.81
CA ALA A 69 -26.28 19.72 -9.51
C ALA A 69 -27.39 19.10 -8.67
N GLN A 70 -28.53 19.78 -8.57
CA GLN A 70 -29.70 19.29 -7.86
C GLN A 70 -30.16 17.94 -8.41
N SER A 71 -30.43 17.88 -9.72
CA SER A 71 -30.98 16.70 -10.39
C SER A 71 -30.09 15.46 -10.25
N ALA A 72 -28.76 15.65 -10.33
CA ALA A 72 -27.81 14.56 -10.16
C ALA A 72 -27.65 14.13 -8.70
N MET A 73 -27.66 15.08 -7.76
CA MET A 73 -27.57 14.79 -6.33
C MET A 73 -28.73 13.90 -5.88
N GLU A 74 -29.96 14.21 -6.29
CA GLU A 74 -31.17 13.45 -5.93
C GLU A 74 -31.04 11.97 -6.30
N LEU A 75 -30.60 11.65 -7.52
CA LEU A 75 -30.43 10.26 -7.97
C LEU A 75 -29.18 9.57 -7.40
N LEU A 76 -28.10 10.31 -7.15
CA LEU A 76 -26.91 9.76 -6.51
C LEU A 76 -27.18 9.41 -5.04
N GLN A 77 -28.02 10.19 -4.36
CA GLN A 77 -28.42 9.96 -2.97
C GLN A 77 -29.18 8.64 -2.79
N GLU A 78 -29.87 8.14 -3.82
CA GLU A 78 -30.57 6.84 -3.78
C GLU A 78 -29.61 5.65 -3.69
N LEU A 79 -28.33 5.82 -4.06
CA LEU A 79 -27.36 4.71 -4.08
C LEU A 79 -26.98 4.22 -2.68
N ASN A 80 -26.96 5.12 -1.69
CA ASN A 80 -26.58 4.79 -0.33
C ASN A 80 -27.18 5.82 0.66
N SER A 81 -28.05 5.35 1.56
CA SER A 81 -28.72 6.19 2.57
C SER A 81 -27.79 6.68 3.67
N ASP A 82 -26.62 6.06 3.82
CA ASP A 82 -25.65 6.41 4.88
C ASP A 82 -24.76 7.59 4.47
N VAL A 83 -24.83 8.00 3.19
CA VAL A 83 -24.07 9.13 2.63
C VAL A 83 -24.93 10.39 2.62
N SER A 84 -24.36 11.54 3.00
CA SER A 84 -25.06 12.83 2.93
C SER A 84 -24.73 13.60 1.63
N GLY A 85 -25.69 13.70 0.73
CA GLY A 85 -25.61 14.47 -0.52
C GLY A 85 -26.06 15.92 -0.36
N ASN A 86 -25.28 16.85 -0.92
CA ASN A 86 -25.57 18.28 -0.96
C ASN A 86 -25.28 18.85 -2.35
N PHE A 87 -25.82 20.03 -2.67
CA PHE A 87 -25.54 20.71 -3.93
C PHE A 87 -25.52 22.23 -3.79
N VAL A 88 -24.87 22.89 -4.74
CA VAL A 88 -24.81 24.35 -4.90
C VAL A 88 -25.07 24.70 -6.36
N GLU A 89 -26.10 25.51 -6.61
CA GLU A 89 -26.54 25.93 -7.94
C GLU A 89 -25.74 27.14 -8.48
N GLU A 90 -24.45 27.17 -8.21
CA GLU A 90 -23.54 28.23 -8.67
C GLU A 90 -22.40 27.66 -9.50
N SER A 91 -21.87 28.49 -10.40
CA SER A 91 -20.68 28.11 -11.15
C SER A 91 -19.43 28.24 -10.27
N PRO A 92 -18.39 27.43 -10.51
CA PRO A 92 -17.14 27.55 -9.76
C PRO A 92 -16.52 28.94 -9.85
N GLU A 93 -16.68 29.66 -10.97
CA GLU A 93 -16.21 31.04 -11.11
C GLU A 93 -16.89 31.99 -10.12
N LYS A 94 -18.22 31.89 -9.96
CA LYS A 94 -18.96 32.73 -9.00
C LYS A 94 -18.52 32.45 -7.56
N LEU A 95 -18.32 31.19 -7.21
CA LEU A 95 -17.80 30.82 -5.88
C LEU A 95 -16.38 31.36 -5.68
N LEU A 96 -15.51 31.24 -6.67
CA LEU A 96 -14.15 31.80 -6.61
C LEU A 96 -14.13 33.33 -6.54
N ASP A 97 -15.15 34.02 -7.05
CA ASP A 97 -15.26 35.48 -6.98
C ASP A 97 -15.83 35.94 -5.62
N ASN A 98 -16.84 35.24 -5.09
CA ASN A 98 -17.60 35.68 -3.92
C ASN A 98 -17.09 35.08 -2.59
N ASP A 99 -16.74 33.80 -2.59
CA ASP A 99 -16.26 33.07 -1.40
C ASP A 99 -15.25 31.97 -1.80
N PRO A 100 -13.98 32.33 -2.07
CA PRO A 100 -12.93 31.36 -2.37
C PRO A 100 -12.71 30.34 -1.24
N SER A 101 -13.03 30.73 0.00
CA SER A 101 -12.86 29.88 1.19
C SER A 101 -13.91 28.77 1.28
N PHE A 102 -14.95 28.82 0.44
CA PHE A 102 -15.96 27.78 0.29
C PHE A 102 -15.34 26.39 0.21
N PHE A 103 -14.24 26.24 -0.53
CA PHE A 103 -13.61 24.95 -0.78
C PHE A 103 -12.77 24.40 0.40
N ASN A 104 -12.52 25.18 1.44
CA ASN A 104 -11.70 24.77 2.58
C ASN A 104 -12.39 23.74 3.47
N ARG A 105 -13.71 23.53 3.29
CA ARG A 105 -14.50 22.57 4.05
C ARG A 105 -14.35 21.12 3.58
N PHE A 106 -13.72 20.89 2.42
CA PHE A 106 -13.66 19.57 1.79
C PHE A 106 -12.30 18.90 1.98
N ASN A 107 -12.31 17.58 2.15
CA ASN A 107 -11.10 16.77 2.17
C ASN A 107 -10.48 16.62 0.77
N LEU A 108 -11.31 16.69 -0.28
CA LEU A 108 -10.89 16.60 -1.67
C LEU A 108 -11.86 17.39 -2.56
N VAL A 109 -11.32 18.14 -3.51
CA VAL A 109 -12.09 18.76 -4.60
C VAL A 109 -11.80 18.01 -5.90
N VAL A 110 -12.84 17.50 -6.55
CA VAL A 110 -12.77 16.88 -7.88
C VAL A 110 -13.34 17.86 -8.90
N ALA A 111 -12.49 18.34 -9.81
CA ALA A 111 -12.87 19.26 -10.86
C ALA A 111 -13.08 18.51 -12.19
N THR A 112 -14.31 18.52 -12.72
CA THR A 112 -14.59 17.88 -14.01
C THR A 112 -14.96 18.89 -15.09
N GLN A 113 -14.52 18.62 -16.33
CA GLN A 113 -14.90 19.37 -17.53
C GLN A 113 -14.68 20.90 -17.45
N LEU A 114 -13.76 21.38 -16.61
CA LEU A 114 -13.47 22.81 -16.50
C LEU A 114 -12.65 23.36 -17.68
N PRO A 115 -12.90 24.62 -18.08
CA PRO A 115 -11.98 25.35 -18.93
C PRO A 115 -10.68 25.66 -18.19
N GLU A 116 -9.60 25.86 -18.94
CA GLU A 116 -8.26 26.09 -18.39
C GLU A 116 -8.20 27.31 -17.45
N SER A 117 -8.85 28.41 -17.82
CA SER A 117 -8.87 29.65 -17.03
C SER A 117 -9.43 29.43 -15.62
N THR A 118 -10.58 28.78 -15.50
CA THR A 118 -11.21 28.48 -14.21
C THR A 118 -10.41 27.46 -13.42
N LEU A 119 -9.86 26.45 -14.10
CA LEU A 119 -9.05 25.42 -13.48
C LEU A 119 -7.79 25.99 -12.82
N LEU A 120 -7.08 26.88 -13.50
CA LEU A 120 -5.86 27.50 -12.96
C LEU A 120 -6.18 28.38 -11.75
N ARG A 121 -7.27 29.16 -11.82
CA ARG A 121 -7.76 29.96 -10.67
C ARG A 121 -8.12 29.09 -9.47
N LEU A 122 -8.85 28.00 -9.70
CA LEU A 122 -9.21 27.03 -8.66
C LEU A 122 -7.96 26.39 -8.05
N ALA A 123 -7.03 25.93 -8.89
CA ALA A 123 -5.82 25.26 -8.45
C ALA A 123 -4.95 26.15 -7.55
N GLU A 124 -4.85 27.45 -7.85
CA GLU A 124 -4.12 28.40 -7.02
C GLU A 124 -4.75 28.55 -5.63
N VAL A 125 -6.08 28.70 -5.55
CA VAL A 125 -6.81 28.83 -4.28
C VAL A 125 -6.65 27.56 -3.42
N LEU A 126 -6.83 26.38 -4.02
CA LEU A 126 -6.72 25.10 -3.31
C LEU A 126 -5.28 24.81 -2.88
N TRP A 127 -4.29 25.13 -3.73
CA TRP A 127 -2.87 25.00 -3.40
C TRP A 127 -2.50 25.84 -2.18
N ASN A 128 -2.93 27.10 -2.15
CA ASN A 128 -2.63 27.99 -1.02
C ASN A 128 -3.33 27.54 0.28
N SER A 129 -4.47 26.87 0.16
CA SER A 129 -5.25 26.36 1.30
C SER A 129 -4.92 24.92 1.69
N ASN A 130 -3.94 24.28 1.03
CA ASN A 130 -3.56 22.87 1.22
C ASN A 130 -4.70 21.88 1.00
N ILE A 131 -5.64 22.19 0.10
CA ILE A 131 -6.75 21.30 -0.23
C ILE A 131 -6.38 20.42 -1.44
N PRO A 132 -6.48 19.08 -1.33
CA PRO A 132 -6.27 18.18 -2.46
C PRO A 132 -7.19 18.48 -3.64
N LEU A 133 -6.63 18.47 -4.85
CA LEU A 133 -7.37 18.64 -6.10
C LEU A 133 -7.14 17.45 -7.03
N LEU A 134 -8.23 16.87 -7.52
CA LEU A 134 -8.24 15.91 -8.62
C LEU A 134 -8.92 16.54 -9.84
N VAL A 135 -8.20 16.66 -10.94
CA VAL A 135 -8.75 17.17 -12.20
C VAL A 135 -9.05 16.01 -13.12
N CYS A 136 -10.27 15.95 -13.64
CA CYS A 136 -10.69 14.92 -14.59
C CYS A 136 -11.31 15.57 -15.84
N ARG A 137 -10.93 15.11 -17.03
CA ARG A 137 -11.62 15.49 -18.26
C ARG A 137 -11.85 14.30 -19.17
N THR A 138 -12.99 14.30 -19.84
CA THR A 138 -13.32 13.35 -20.91
C THR A 138 -13.53 14.12 -22.21
N TYR A 139 -12.76 13.77 -23.24
CA TYR A 139 -12.80 14.44 -24.54
C TYR A 139 -12.82 13.39 -25.66
N GLY A 140 -14.02 13.08 -26.17
CA GLY A 140 -14.21 11.96 -27.09
C GLY A 140 -13.81 10.64 -26.42
N LEU A 141 -12.81 9.97 -26.98
CA LEU A 141 -12.27 8.71 -26.44
C LEU A 141 -11.06 8.92 -25.49
N VAL A 142 -10.70 10.17 -25.20
CA VAL A 142 -9.57 10.50 -24.34
C VAL A 142 -10.06 10.76 -22.92
N GLY A 143 -9.48 10.04 -21.96
CA GLY A 143 -9.56 10.37 -20.53
C GLY A 143 -8.30 11.13 -20.09
N TYR A 144 -8.49 12.18 -19.31
CA TYR A 144 -7.44 12.97 -18.69
C TYR A 144 -7.63 13.00 -17.18
N MET A 145 -6.54 12.81 -16.44
CA MET A 145 -6.54 12.89 -14.98
C MET A 145 -5.27 13.57 -14.48
N ARG A 146 -5.39 14.45 -13.50
CA ARG A 146 -4.26 15.10 -12.81
C ARG A 146 -4.53 15.25 -11.33
N VAL A 147 -3.65 14.70 -10.51
CA VAL A 147 -3.65 14.85 -9.05
C VAL A 147 -2.76 16.03 -8.68
N VAL A 148 -3.22 16.89 -7.78
CA VAL A 148 -2.47 18.04 -7.25
C VAL A 148 -2.57 18.04 -5.73
N ILE A 149 -1.48 17.65 -5.09
CA ILE A 149 -1.29 17.63 -3.63
C ILE A 149 0.14 18.09 -3.37
N LYS A 150 0.36 18.96 -2.37
CA LYS A 150 1.71 19.44 -2.02
C LYS A 150 2.60 18.30 -1.54
N GLU A 151 2.10 17.57 -0.57
CA GLU A 151 2.76 16.42 0.04
C GLU A 151 1.67 15.41 0.41
N HIS A 152 1.87 14.14 0.06
CA HIS A 152 0.98 13.05 0.44
C HIS A 152 1.82 11.91 0.99
N THR A 153 1.83 11.78 2.31
CA THR A 153 2.63 10.80 3.03
C THR A 153 1.78 9.58 3.38
N VAL A 154 2.32 8.39 3.12
CA VAL A 154 1.61 7.12 3.26
C VAL A 154 2.51 6.11 3.96
N VAL A 155 1.98 5.44 4.98
CA VAL A 155 2.65 4.33 5.69
C VAL A 155 2.18 2.98 5.13
N GLU A 156 0.86 2.76 5.06
CA GLU A 156 0.26 1.54 4.54
C GLU A 156 0.14 1.60 3.00
N SER A 157 1.26 1.38 2.30
CA SER A 157 1.31 1.48 0.84
C SER A 157 0.81 0.24 0.08
N HIS A 158 0.44 -0.83 0.79
CA HIS A 158 -0.07 -2.10 0.24
C HIS A 158 0.68 -2.62 -1.01
N PRO A 159 2.00 -2.91 -0.92
CA PRO A 159 2.75 -3.42 -2.06
C PRO A 159 2.29 -4.82 -2.48
N ASP A 160 2.11 -5.03 -3.79
CA ASP A 160 1.62 -6.31 -4.35
C ASP A 160 2.55 -7.49 -4.04
N ASN A 161 3.86 -7.25 -4.09
CA ASN A 161 4.89 -8.25 -3.80
C ASN A 161 6.01 -7.59 -3.00
N MET A 162 6.38 -8.21 -1.89
CA MET A 162 7.55 -7.81 -1.10
C MET A 162 8.45 -9.01 -0.86
N LEU A 163 9.75 -8.73 -0.75
CA LEU A 163 10.65 -9.70 -0.15
C LEU A 163 10.32 -9.85 1.34
N GLU A 164 10.45 -11.09 1.80
CA GLU A 164 10.28 -11.44 3.20
C GLU A 164 11.48 -10.96 4.02
N ASP A 165 11.20 -10.47 5.23
CA ASP A 165 12.23 -9.99 6.16
C ASP A 165 12.72 -11.14 7.06
N LEU A 166 13.37 -12.14 6.43
CA LEU A 166 13.73 -13.40 7.10
C LEU A 166 14.97 -13.31 8.00
N ARG A 167 15.76 -12.23 7.87
CA ARG A 167 16.99 -11.97 8.65
C ARG A 167 18.03 -13.10 8.65
N LEU A 168 18.05 -13.94 7.62
CA LEU A 168 19.03 -15.04 7.53
C LEU A 168 20.47 -14.55 7.26
N ASP A 169 20.63 -13.38 6.67
CA ASP A 169 21.92 -12.73 6.45
C ASP A 169 22.43 -11.97 7.69
N LYS A 170 21.51 -11.49 8.54
CA LYS A 170 21.78 -10.76 9.80
C LYS A 170 20.86 -11.26 10.92
N PRO A 171 21.06 -12.50 11.41
CA PRO A 171 20.17 -13.09 12.39
C PRO A 171 20.33 -12.39 13.75
N PHE A 172 19.20 -12.07 14.39
CA PHE A 172 19.17 -11.55 15.74
C PHE A 172 19.39 -12.67 16.78
N PRO A 173 19.72 -12.35 18.05
CA PRO A 173 20.12 -13.35 19.05
C PRO A 173 19.09 -14.47 19.26
N GLU A 174 17.81 -14.12 19.32
CA GLU A 174 16.71 -15.05 19.56
C GLU A 174 16.51 -16.00 18.37
N LEU A 175 16.56 -15.48 17.14
CA LEU A 175 16.56 -16.29 15.92
C LEU A 175 17.76 -17.24 15.86
N THR A 176 18.95 -16.75 16.21
CA THR A 176 20.16 -17.56 16.28
C THR A 176 20.00 -18.71 17.29
N ALA A 177 19.51 -18.42 18.49
CA ALA A 177 19.27 -19.42 19.53
C ALA A 177 18.21 -20.45 19.09
N HIS A 178 17.13 -20.01 18.45
CA HIS A 178 16.10 -20.89 17.90
C HIS A 178 16.67 -21.83 16.85
N ILE A 179 17.47 -21.32 15.90
CA ILE A 179 18.11 -22.15 14.87
C ILE A 179 19.06 -23.16 15.52
N GLN A 180 19.81 -22.78 16.56
CA GLN A 180 20.76 -23.67 17.24
C GLN A 180 20.10 -24.89 17.90
N ASP A 181 18.85 -24.76 18.38
CA ASP A 181 18.06 -25.82 19.04
C ASP A 181 17.77 -27.03 18.13
N TYR A 182 17.84 -26.87 16.79
CA TYR A 182 17.61 -27.96 15.85
C TYR A 182 18.89 -28.77 15.61
N ASP A 183 18.79 -30.10 15.60
CA ASP A 183 19.89 -30.98 15.22
C ASP A 183 19.45 -31.88 14.06
N LEU A 184 19.62 -31.38 12.83
CA LEU A 184 19.14 -32.06 11.62
C LEU A 184 19.76 -33.45 11.43
N ASP A 185 20.97 -33.68 11.95
CA ASP A 185 21.69 -34.94 11.76
C ASP A 185 21.15 -36.07 12.67
N HIS A 186 20.49 -35.72 13.78
CA HIS A 186 20.02 -36.68 14.79
C HIS A 186 18.50 -36.69 14.98
N MET A 187 17.75 -35.98 14.13
CA MET A 187 16.29 -35.99 14.15
C MET A 187 15.72 -37.28 13.57
N ASP A 188 14.54 -37.68 14.05
CA ASP A 188 13.81 -38.78 13.41
C ASP A 188 13.32 -38.36 12.02
N LYS A 189 13.01 -39.35 11.16
CA LYS A 189 12.61 -39.10 9.77
C LYS A 189 11.40 -38.16 9.67
N LYS A 190 10.43 -38.30 10.57
CA LYS A 190 9.19 -37.50 10.54
C LYS A 190 9.48 -36.06 10.97
N ASP A 191 10.32 -35.86 11.96
CA ASP A 191 10.70 -34.56 12.45
C ASP A 191 11.58 -33.82 11.46
N HIS A 192 12.48 -34.54 10.78
CA HIS A 192 13.31 -34.02 9.71
C HIS A 192 12.46 -33.49 8.54
N SER A 193 11.51 -34.30 8.04
CA SER A 193 10.64 -33.95 6.90
C SER A 193 9.59 -32.86 7.20
N HIS A 194 9.40 -32.51 8.49
CA HIS A 194 8.48 -31.46 8.93
C HIS A 194 9.21 -30.27 9.58
N THR A 195 10.49 -30.10 9.29
CA THR A 195 11.27 -28.93 9.74
C THR A 195 11.02 -27.74 8.80
N PRO A 196 10.72 -26.54 9.32
CA PRO A 196 10.56 -25.32 8.53
C PRO A 196 11.73 -25.07 7.56
N TRP A 197 11.43 -24.73 6.31
CA TRP A 197 12.48 -24.53 5.31
C TRP A 197 13.44 -23.38 5.67
N ILE A 198 12.97 -22.37 6.40
CA ILE A 198 13.81 -21.28 6.93
C ILE A 198 14.91 -21.83 7.83
N VAL A 199 14.57 -22.78 8.72
CA VAL A 199 15.53 -23.43 9.63
C VAL A 199 16.53 -24.27 8.83
N ILE A 200 16.05 -24.99 7.80
CA ILE A 200 16.92 -25.75 6.88
C ILE A 200 17.93 -24.81 6.23
N VAL A 201 17.47 -23.75 5.57
CA VAL A 201 18.36 -22.77 4.92
C VAL A 201 19.36 -22.20 5.93
N ALA A 202 18.92 -21.81 7.13
CA ALA A 202 19.81 -21.25 8.16
C ALA A 202 20.89 -22.23 8.65
N LYS A 203 20.54 -23.51 8.85
CA LYS A 203 21.49 -24.55 9.25
C LYS A 203 22.54 -24.80 8.18
N TYR A 204 22.10 -24.97 6.93
CA TYR A 204 23.02 -25.16 5.81
C TYR A 204 23.85 -23.90 5.53
N LEU A 205 23.30 -22.70 5.79
CA LEU A 205 24.04 -21.45 5.68
C LEU A 205 25.17 -21.38 6.72
N THR A 206 24.91 -21.79 7.96
CA THR A 206 25.95 -21.91 8.99
C THR A 206 27.04 -22.90 8.56
N LYS A 207 26.66 -24.04 8.00
CA LYS A 207 27.60 -25.03 7.45
C LYS A 207 28.44 -24.46 6.31
N TRP A 208 27.81 -23.76 5.36
CA TRP A 208 28.49 -23.09 4.27
C TRP A 208 29.51 -22.06 4.77
N LEU A 209 29.12 -21.26 5.76
CA LEU A 209 29.97 -20.22 6.33
C LEU A 209 31.21 -20.79 7.05
N ASN A 210 31.07 -21.96 7.68
CA ASN A 210 32.16 -22.63 8.37
C ASN A 210 33.10 -23.42 7.43
N GLU A 211 32.55 -24.08 6.41
CA GLU A 211 33.30 -25.06 5.60
C GLU A 211 33.81 -24.51 4.26
N LYS A 212 33.09 -23.56 3.65
CA LYS A 212 33.34 -23.16 2.26
C LYS A 212 33.78 -21.71 2.09
N SER A 213 33.15 -20.77 2.79
CA SER A 213 33.37 -19.33 2.56
C SER A 213 32.91 -18.51 3.75
N GLU A 214 33.67 -17.49 4.16
CA GLU A 214 33.22 -16.52 5.18
C GLU A 214 32.11 -15.58 4.68
N GLN A 215 31.68 -15.70 3.42
CA GLN A 215 30.64 -14.88 2.81
C GLN A 215 29.43 -15.70 2.35
N LEU A 216 28.26 -15.06 2.43
CA LEU A 216 26.99 -15.58 1.91
C LEU A 216 27.08 -15.88 0.40
N PRO A 217 26.36 -16.91 -0.10
CA PRO A 217 26.23 -17.18 -1.52
C PRO A 217 25.64 -15.99 -2.29
N LYS A 218 26.44 -15.33 -3.14
CA LYS A 218 26.01 -14.13 -3.89
C LYS A 218 25.80 -14.44 -5.37
N SER A 219 26.79 -15.06 -5.99
CA SER A 219 26.74 -15.37 -7.42
C SER A 219 25.79 -16.52 -7.71
N TYR A 220 25.28 -16.59 -8.94
CA TYR A 220 24.47 -17.72 -9.40
C TYR A 220 25.17 -19.06 -9.13
N LYS A 221 26.47 -19.15 -9.42
CA LYS A 221 27.28 -20.36 -9.21
C LYS A 221 27.34 -20.75 -7.73
N GLU A 222 27.51 -19.79 -6.83
CA GLU A 222 27.52 -20.05 -5.39
C GLU A 222 26.15 -20.46 -4.88
N LYS A 223 25.07 -19.79 -5.32
CA LYS A 223 23.69 -20.15 -4.96
C LYS A 223 23.35 -21.55 -5.44
N GLU A 224 23.75 -21.96 -6.65
CA GLU A 224 23.58 -23.33 -7.12
C GLU A 224 24.41 -24.35 -6.31
N ALA A 225 25.66 -24.02 -5.96
CA ALA A 225 26.47 -24.87 -5.08
C ALA A 225 25.89 -24.98 -3.66
N PHE A 226 25.20 -23.95 -3.19
CA PHE A 226 24.50 -23.94 -1.90
C PHE A 226 23.21 -24.76 -1.94
N LYS A 227 22.41 -24.66 -3.02
CA LYS A 227 21.26 -25.53 -3.25
C LYS A 227 21.67 -27.01 -3.29
N GLU A 228 22.79 -27.32 -3.93
CA GLU A 228 23.29 -28.69 -3.97
C GLU A 228 23.76 -29.16 -2.59
N LEU A 229 24.30 -28.27 -1.76
CA LEU A 229 24.63 -28.57 -0.36
C LEU A 229 23.37 -28.91 0.45
N ILE A 230 22.27 -28.17 0.28
CA ILE A 230 20.98 -28.47 0.91
C ILE A 230 20.43 -29.82 0.40
N ARG A 231 20.51 -30.07 -0.92
CA ARG A 231 20.02 -31.31 -1.54
C ARG A 231 20.73 -32.57 -1.00
N GLN A 232 22.01 -32.45 -0.66
CA GLN A 232 22.77 -33.55 -0.04
C GLN A 232 22.29 -33.90 1.37
N GLY A 233 21.52 -32.99 2.00
CA GLY A 233 20.90 -33.17 3.29
C GLY A 233 19.63 -34.03 3.31
N ILE A 234 19.04 -34.29 2.14
CA ILE A 234 17.82 -35.09 2.04
C ILE A 234 18.15 -36.53 2.45
N LEU A 235 17.33 -37.09 3.35
CA LEU A 235 17.53 -38.45 3.85
C LEU A 235 17.42 -39.46 2.69
N LYS A 236 18.14 -40.58 2.81
CA LYS A 236 18.08 -41.67 1.81
C LYS A 236 17.39 -42.88 2.40
N ASN A 237 16.59 -43.55 1.60
CA ASN A 237 15.98 -44.81 1.98
C ASN A 237 17.00 -45.97 1.99
N GLU A 238 16.55 -47.16 2.37
CA GLU A 238 17.37 -48.39 2.43
C GLU A 238 18.05 -48.73 1.09
N ASN A 239 17.50 -48.26 -0.03
CA ASN A 239 18.02 -48.48 -1.38
C ASN A 239 19.00 -47.37 -1.83
N GLY A 240 19.30 -46.41 -0.96
CA GLY A 240 20.19 -45.28 -1.23
C GLY A 240 19.58 -44.20 -2.12
N THR A 241 18.28 -44.24 -2.43
CA THR A 241 17.60 -43.18 -3.17
C THR A 241 17.12 -42.08 -2.20
N PRO A 242 17.24 -40.79 -2.57
CA PRO A 242 16.68 -39.71 -1.76
C PRO A 242 15.20 -39.92 -1.47
N GLU A 243 14.81 -39.65 -0.24
CA GLU A 243 13.41 -39.57 0.20
C GLU A 243 12.76 -38.31 -0.41
N ASP A 244 11.44 -38.33 -0.48
CA ASP A 244 10.66 -37.19 -0.97
C ASP A 244 10.36 -36.24 0.20
N GLU A 245 11.18 -35.19 0.34
CA GLU A 245 11.10 -34.22 1.43
C GLU A 245 10.73 -32.83 0.90
N GLU A 246 9.43 -32.54 0.88
CA GLU A 246 8.87 -31.29 0.34
C GLU A 246 9.47 -30.04 1.00
N ASN A 247 9.77 -30.07 2.30
CA ASN A 247 10.39 -28.96 3.03
C ASN A 247 11.82 -28.65 2.54
N PHE A 248 12.59 -29.65 2.11
CA PHE A 248 13.92 -29.44 1.50
C PHE A 248 13.81 -28.89 0.08
N GLU A 249 12.83 -29.35 -0.70
CA GLU A 249 12.56 -28.78 -2.04
C GLU A 249 12.08 -27.32 -1.93
N GLU A 250 11.24 -26.99 -0.94
CA GLU A 250 10.89 -25.61 -0.60
C GLU A 250 12.13 -24.78 -0.22
N ALA A 251 13.04 -25.31 0.60
CA ALA A 251 14.27 -24.64 0.97
C ALA A 251 15.12 -24.30 -0.26
N ILE A 252 15.33 -25.28 -1.15
CA ILE A 252 16.10 -25.13 -2.40
C ILE A 252 15.48 -24.06 -3.31
N LYS A 253 14.15 -24.08 -3.46
CA LYS A 253 13.41 -23.12 -4.30
C LYS A 253 13.52 -21.69 -3.75
N ASN A 254 13.48 -21.55 -2.43
CA ASN A 254 13.52 -20.25 -1.74
C ASN A 254 14.93 -19.68 -1.54
N VAL A 255 16.02 -20.42 -1.78
CA VAL A 255 17.41 -19.90 -1.67
C VAL A 255 17.60 -18.57 -2.41
N ASN A 256 16.97 -18.41 -3.57
CA ASN A 256 17.15 -17.22 -4.40
C ASN A 256 16.62 -15.94 -3.73
N THR A 257 15.54 -16.06 -2.95
CA THR A 257 14.85 -14.94 -2.27
C THR A 257 15.25 -14.82 -0.81
N ALA A 258 15.54 -15.93 -0.14
CA ALA A 258 15.85 -16.00 1.28
C ALA A 258 17.22 -15.44 1.66
N LEU A 259 18.17 -15.45 0.71
CA LEU A 259 19.53 -14.94 0.90
C LEU A 259 19.71 -13.51 0.35
N ASN A 260 18.62 -12.76 0.18
CA ASN A 260 18.71 -11.36 -0.16
C ASN A 260 19.21 -10.56 1.05
N PRO A 261 20.10 -9.58 0.85
CA PRO A 261 20.66 -8.81 1.95
C PRO A 261 19.58 -7.94 2.61
N THR A 262 19.59 -7.93 3.94
CA THR A 262 18.77 -7.03 4.75
C THR A 262 19.36 -5.63 4.65
N GLU A 263 18.72 -4.81 3.83
CA GLU A 263 19.14 -3.44 3.50
C GLU A 263 17.97 -2.47 3.60
N ILE A 264 18.29 -1.20 3.83
CA ILE A 264 17.30 -0.13 3.87
C ILE A 264 16.90 0.19 2.42
N PRO A 265 15.61 0.13 2.04
CA PRO A 265 15.20 0.49 0.69
C PRO A 265 15.52 1.95 0.40
N ARG A 266 15.97 2.23 -0.82
CA ARG A 266 16.34 3.59 -1.25
C ARG A 266 15.28 4.66 -0.96
N GLY A 267 13.99 4.33 -1.16
CA GLY A 267 12.91 5.27 -0.85
C GLY A 267 12.85 5.67 0.63
N ILE A 268 13.23 4.77 1.54
CA ILE A 268 13.32 5.05 2.98
C ILE A 268 14.59 5.87 3.28
N GLU A 269 15.71 5.61 2.61
CA GLU A 269 16.91 6.43 2.74
C GLU A 269 16.67 7.88 2.29
N GLU A 270 15.91 8.07 1.21
CA GLU A 270 15.51 9.40 0.73
C GLU A 270 14.67 10.13 1.81
N LEU A 271 13.71 9.45 2.44
CA LEU A 271 12.94 9.99 3.57
C LEU A 271 13.83 10.32 4.79
N PHE A 272 14.81 9.49 5.11
CA PHE A 272 15.73 9.76 6.22
C PHE A 272 16.60 11.00 5.99
N ASN A 273 16.92 11.30 4.75
CA ASN A 273 17.77 12.42 4.38
C ASN A 273 16.99 13.69 4.02
N ASP A 274 15.66 13.63 4.06
CA ASP A 274 14.78 14.77 3.82
C ASP A 274 14.90 15.82 4.94
N ASP A 275 14.82 17.10 4.58
CA ASP A 275 14.85 18.21 5.51
C ASP A 275 13.73 18.13 6.55
N CYS A 276 12.55 17.61 6.19
CA CYS A 276 11.41 17.42 7.09
C CYS A 276 11.69 16.38 8.17
N CYS A 277 12.54 15.39 7.90
CA CYS A 277 13.01 14.40 8.88
C CYS A 277 14.19 14.94 9.70
N LEU A 278 15.10 15.70 9.08
CA LEU A 278 16.30 16.21 9.72
C LEU A 278 16.03 17.36 10.69
N LYS A 279 15.06 18.22 10.36
CA LYS A 279 14.77 19.47 11.08
C LYS A 279 13.33 19.45 11.60
N LEU A 280 13.07 18.58 12.58
CA LEU A 280 11.77 18.55 13.24
C LEU A 280 11.46 19.89 13.93
N THR A 281 10.20 20.30 13.86
CA THR A 281 9.65 21.47 14.54
C THR A 281 8.36 21.08 15.25
N GLU A 282 7.80 21.98 16.05
CA GLU A 282 6.47 21.78 16.66
C GLU A 282 5.37 21.56 15.61
N GLN A 283 5.59 21.98 14.36
CA GLN A 283 4.60 21.88 13.27
C GLN A 283 4.83 20.68 12.36
N SER A 284 5.83 19.84 12.67
CA SER A 284 6.10 18.62 11.91
C SER A 284 4.93 17.64 12.04
N SER A 285 4.53 17.04 10.92
CA SER A 285 3.47 16.04 10.91
C SER A 285 3.89 14.77 11.66
N SER A 286 2.91 14.02 12.18
CA SER A 286 3.16 12.74 12.84
C SER A 286 3.94 11.77 11.96
N PHE A 287 3.73 11.80 10.64
CA PHE A 287 4.50 11.00 9.69
C PHE A 287 6.00 11.29 9.79
N TRP A 288 6.41 12.56 9.71
CA TRP A 288 7.82 12.93 9.76
C TRP A 288 8.46 12.66 11.13
N ILE A 289 7.69 12.77 12.21
CA ILE A 289 8.12 12.36 13.55
C ILE A 289 8.38 10.84 13.58
N LEU A 290 7.49 10.02 13.00
CA LEU A 290 7.67 8.57 12.90
C LEU A 290 8.86 8.19 12.01
N VAL A 291 9.05 8.87 10.88
CA VAL A 291 10.23 8.68 10.02
C VAL A 291 11.51 9.00 10.79
N ARG A 292 11.52 10.08 11.59
CA ARG A 292 12.68 10.41 12.42
C ARG A 292 12.91 9.37 13.51
N ALA A 293 11.86 8.89 14.18
CA ALA A 293 11.98 7.83 15.17
C ALA A 293 12.55 6.54 14.56
N LEU A 294 12.09 6.18 13.36
CA LEU A 294 12.61 5.05 12.60
C LEU A 294 14.10 5.23 12.23
N LYS A 295 14.49 6.45 11.84
CA LYS A 295 15.90 6.79 11.58
C LYS A 295 16.77 6.64 12.83
N GLU A 296 16.29 7.10 13.99
CA GLU A 296 17.02 6.93 15.26
C GLU A 296 17.13 5.46 15.66
N PHE A 297 16.05 4.67 15.51
CA PHE A 297 16.09 3.22 15.73
C PHE A 297 17.18 2.57 14.87
N VAL A 298 17.20 2.87 13.57
CA VAL A 298 18.20 2.33 12.64
C VAL A 298 19.63 2.67 13.10
N ALA A 299 19.87 3.89 13.60
CA ALA A 299 21.19 4.31 14.05
C ALA A 299 21.62 3.65 15.38
N ASN A 300 20.66 3.25 16.21
CA ASN A 300 20.90 2.73 17.55
C ASN A 300 20.55 1.22 17.63
N GLU A 301 19.36 0.86 18.12
CA GLU A 301 18.94 -0.51 18.40
C GLU A 301 18.89 -1.40 17.15
N GLY A 302 18.57 -0.81 16.00
CA GLY A 302 18.45 -1.48 14.70
C GLY A 302 19.79 -1.82 14.04
N GLN A 303 20.91 -1.28 14.54
CA GLN A 303 22.27 -1.57 14.04
C GLN A 303 22.40 -1.44 12.50
N GLY A 304 21.84 -0.37 11.95
CA GLY A 304 21.82 -0.10 10.51
C GLY A 304 20.72 -0.82 9.73
N SER A 305 19.76 -1.46 10.40
CA SER A 305 18.63 -2.17 9.78
C SER A 305 17.30 -1.64 10.32
N LEU A 306 16.25 -1.75 9.51
CA LEU A 306 14.87 -1.43 9.92
C LEU A 306 14.38 -2.40 11.02
N PRO A 307 13.31 -2.07 11.77
CA PRO A 307 12.66 -3.02 12.67
C PRO A 307 12.23 -4.29 11.93
N VAL A 308 12.24 -5.42 12.62
CA VAL A 308 11.80 -6.71 12.05
C VAL A 308 10.30 -6.64 11.74
N ARG A 309 9.90 -7.11 10.55
CA ARG A 309 8.48 -7.08 10.14
C ARG A 309 7.57 -7.94 11.04
N GLY A 310 8.08 -9.06 11.55
CA GLY A 310 7.35 -9.96 12.45
C GLY A 310 6.40 -10.95 11.76
N THR A 311 6.48 -11.07 10.42
CA THR A 311 5.70 -12.04 9.64
C THR A 311 6.63 -12.92 8.83
N ILE A 312 6.26 -14.20 8.69
CA ILE A 312 6.93 -15.17 7.82
C ILE A 312 5.89 -15.82 6.89
N PRO A 313 6.28 -16.26 5.69
CA PRO A 313 5.35 -16.95 4.79
C PRO A 313 4.95 -18.32 5.35
N ASP A 314 3.85 -18.86 4.84
CA ASP A 314 3.48 -20.25 5.10
C ASP A 314 4.52 -21.23 4.52
N MET A 315 4.64 -22.41 5.12
CA MET A 315 5.59 -23.44 4.70
C MET A 315 5.25 -24.83 5.19
N THR A 316 5.78 -25.84 4.51
CA THR A 316 5.65 -27.23 4.92
C THR A 316 6.44 -27.50 6.21
N ALA A 317 5.74 -27.60 7.33
CA ALA A 317 6.29 -27.87 8.66
C ALA A 317 5.24 -28.44 9.63
N ASP A 318 5.71 -29.01 10.75
CA ASP A 318 4.83 -29.33 11.87
C ASP A 318 4.26 -28.04 12.48
N SER A 319 2.97 -28.04 12.85
CA SER A 319 2.30 -26.85 13.39
C SER A 319 3.00 -26.28 14.62
N THR A 320 3.57 -27.12 15.48
CA THR A 320 4.29 -26.69 16.68
C THR A 320 5.59 -25.99 16.30
N LYS A 321 6.33 -26.54 15.34
CA LYS A 321 7.61 -25.96 14.86
C LYS A 321 7.38 -24.65 14.12
N PHE A 322 6.35 -24.59 13.27
CA PHE A 322 5.97 -23.36 12.58
C PHE A 322 5.58 -22.25 13.56
N ILE A 323 4.68 -22.52 14.51
CA ILE A 323 4.27 -21.54 15.53
C ILE A 323 5.45 -21.11 16.40
N LYS A 324 6.32 -22.06 16.79
CA LYS A 324 7.52 -21.73 17.59
C LYS A 324 8.47 -20.80 16.81
N LEU A 325 8.64 -21.00 15.51
CA LEU A 325 9.44 -20.12 14.66
C LEU A 325 8.77 -18.76 14.45
N GLN A 326 7.45 -18.73 14.23
CA GLN A 326 6.69 -17.49 14.02
C GLN A 326 6.70 -16.56 15.24
N ASN A 327 6.78 -17.12 16.46
CA ASN A 327 6.80 -16.36 17.71
C ASN A 327 8.18 -15.74 18.06
N VAL A 328 9.24 -16.13 17.34
CA VAL A 328 10.61 -15.62 17.56
C VAL A 328 10.78 -14.28 16.85
#